data_AF-A0AAU7QRD5-F1
#
_entry.id   AF-A0AAU7QRD5-F1
#
_cell.length_a   1.000
_cell.length_b   1.000
_cell.length_c   1.000
_cell.angle_alpha   90.00
_cell.angle_beta   90.00
_cell.angle_gamma   90.00
#
_symmetry.space_group_name_H-M   'P 1'
#
loop_
_entity.id
_entity.type
_entity.pdbx_description
1 polymer ?
#
loop_
_entity_poly.entity_id
_entity_poly.type
_entity_poly.pdbx_seq_one_letter_code
_entity_poly.pdbx_strand_id
1 'polypeptide(L)'
;MYKTYEPYVIINIITKDLYLGKIINFCIKSRGILISQNIMLNNQINLKFIIPLYEIIYDFYNKLKSLCKGYINLDYYFYKYKKTNLVKINFLINNKEIKSLSFIVNKDNSLKYSKYICNNLKHYISRKQFLIKINIKINNRIILKKIIKPFRKNVISKCYGGDITRKKKLLSKQKKGKNKIKKFSNINFTKNIFLKILNINK
;
A
#
# COMPACT_ATOMS: atom_id res chain seq x y z
N MET A 1 -15.17 -11.79 17.24
CA MET A 1 -13.85 -11.55 16.61
C MET A 1 -13.67 -12.61 15.53
N TYR A 2 -13.70 -12.26 14.24
CA TYR A 2 -13.67 -13.26 13.16
C TYR A 2 -12.32 -13.97 13.12
N LYS A 3 -12.32 -15.31 13.02
CA LYS A 3 -11.11 -16.09 12.80
C LYS A 3 -10.73 -15.98 11.33
N THR A 4 -9.63 -15.31 11.03
CA THR A 4 -9.08 -15.21 9.67
C THR A 4 -8.03 -16.28 9.43
N TYR A 5 -8.07 -16.87 8.24
CA TYR A 5 -7.16 -17.91 7.80
C TYR A 5 -6.47 -17.47 6.51
N GLU A 6 -5.19 -17.81 6.39
CA GLU A 6 -4.39 -17.58 5.19
C GLU A 6 -3.86 -18.92 4.68
N PRO A 7 -3.87 -19.19 3.36
CA PRO A 7 -3.27 -20.39 2.81
C PRO A 7 -1.75 -20.32 2.92
N TYR A 8 -1.16 -21.36 3.50
CA TYR A 8 0.28 -21.55 3.56
C TYR A 8 0.71 -22.65 2.59
N VAL A 9 1.91 -22.47 2.08
CA VAL A 9 2.52 -23.29 1.04
C VAL A 9 3.90 -23.68 1.52
N ILE A 10 4.31 -24.91 1.24
CA ILE A 10 5.69 -25.32 1.39
C ILE A 10 6.40 -25.03 0.07
N ILE A 11 7.51 -24.30 0.16
CA ILE A 11 8.37 -23.96 -0.95
C ILE A 11 9.68 -24.74 -0.79
N ASN A 12 10.08 -25.44 -1.85
CA ASN A 12 11.41 -26.00 -1.99
C ASN A 12 12.22 -25.08 -2.92
N ILE A 13 13.36 -24.62 -2.44
CA ILE A 13 14.26 -23.71 -3.16
C ILE A 13 15.61 -24.41 -3.30
N ILE A 14 16.02 -24.68 -4.54
CA ILE A 14 17.33 -25.27 -4.85
C ILE A 14 18.21 -24.18 -5.46
N THR A 15 19.34 -23.91 -4.81
CA THR A 15 20.28 -22.83 -5.20
C THR A 15 21.72 -23.20 -4.86
N LYS A 16 22.68 -22.37 -5.27
CA LYS A 16 24.09 -22.49 -4.87
C LYS A 16 24.32 -21.93 -3.47
N ASP A 17 25.26 -22.52 -2.71
CA ASP A 17 25.58 -22.12 -1.33
C ASP A 17 25.93 -20.63 -1.18
N LEU A 18 26.61 -20.06 -2.18
CA LEU A 18 26.98 -18.64 -2.24
C LEU A 18 25.82 -17.65 -1.98
N TYR A 19 24.57 -18.04 -2.26
CA TYR A 19 23.40 -17.16 -2.15
C TYR A 19 22.54 -17.42 -0.90
N LEU A 20 22.90 -18.43 -0.09
CA LEU A 20 22.09 -18.93 1.02
C LEU A 20 21.65 -17.83 1.99
N GLY A 21 22.60 -17.03 2.50
CA GLY A 21 22.29 -15.99 3.49
C GLY A 21 21.31 -14.93 2.96
N LYS A 22 21.40 -14.59 1.66
CA LYS A 22 20.49 -13.62 1.02
C LYS A 22 19.09 -14.19 0.90
N ILE A 23 18.96 -15.46 0.51
CA ILE A 23 17.68 -16.15 0.34
C ILE A 23 16.99 -16.32 1.69
N ILE A 24 17.69 -16.81 2.71
CA ILE A 24 17.12 -17.03 4.04
C ILE A 24 16.56 -15.71 4.60
N ASN A 25 17.34 -14.63 4.55
CA ASN A 25 16.89 -13.31 5.02
C ASN A 25 15.66 -12.83 4.24
N PHE A 26 15.62 -13.07 2.92
CA PHE A 26 14.46 -12.72 2.09
C PHE A 26 13.21 -13.53 2.43
N CYS A 27 13.33 -14.84 2.63
CA CYS A 27 12.24 -15.73 3.03
C CYS A 27 11.71 -15.35 4.42
N ILE A 28 12.58 -15.05 5.39
CA ILE A 28 12.18 -14.60 6.73
C ILE A 28 11.42 -13.26 6.66
N LYS A 29 11.91 -12.28 5.88
CA LYS A 29 11.20 -11.01 5.65
C LYS A 29 9.81 -11.22 5.05
N SER A 30 9.65 -12.28 4.25
CA SER A 30 8.37 -12.69 3.66
C SER A 30 7.51 -13.54 4.61
N ARG A 31 7.80 -13.55 5.92
CA ARG A 31 7.11 -14.36 6.95
C ARG A 31 7.31 -15.88 6.77
N GLY A 32 8.40 -16.27 6.11
CA GLY A 32 8.77 -17.66 5.91
C GLY A 32 9.35 -18.29 7.16
N ILE A 33 8.96 -19.54 7.42
CA ILE A 33 9.49 -20.38 8.49
C ILE A 33 10.36 -21.44 7.84
N LEU A 34 11.64 -21.50 8.22
CA LEU A 34 12.57 -22.52 7.72
C LEU A 34 12.21 -23.87 8.35
N ILE A 35 12.02 -24.90 7.51
CA ILE A 35 11.74 -26.27 7.94
C ILE A 35 13.03 -27.09 7.95
N SER A 36 13.76 -27.06 6.84
CA SER A 36 14.96 -27.87 6.65
C SER A 36 15.90 -27.20 5.68
N GLN A 37 17.19 -27.46 5.89
CA GLN A 37 18.27 -27.04 5.03
C GLN A 37 19.14 -28.27 4.77
N ASN A 38 19.13 -28.75 3.53
CA ASN A 38 19.88 -29.93 3.12
C ASN A 38 20.94 -29.53 2.10
N ILE A 39 22.20 -29.77 2.43
CA ILE A 39 23.32 -29.58 1.51
C ILE A 39 23.35 -30.79 0.55
N MET A 40 23.43 -30.50 -0.74
CA MET A 40 23.51 -31.49 -1.82
C MET A 40 24.94 -31.55 -2.37
N LEU A 41 25.24 -32.61 -3.10
CA LEU A 41 26.49 -32.72 -3.87
C LEU A 41 26.55 -31.57 -4.90
N ASN A 42 27.77 -31.09 -5.21
CA ASN A 42 28.06 -29.99 -6.16
C ASN A 42 27.71 -28.55 -5.68
N ASN A 43 27.93 -28.24 -4.39
CA ASN A 43 27.72 -26.90 -3.81
C ASN A 43 26.29 -26.36 -3.98
N GLN A 44 25.32 -27.25 -4.13
CA GLN A 44 23.90 -26.93 -4.17
C GLN A 44 23.27 -27.15 -2.80
N ILE A 45 22.26 -26.36 -2.48
CA ILE A 45 21.52 -26.45 -1.22
C ILE A 45 20.04 -26.45 -1.54
N ASN A 46 19.32 -27.36 -0.90
CA ASN A 46 17.87 -27.41 -0.91
C ASN A 46 17.32 -26.83 0.40
N LEU A 47 16.57 -25.74 0.29
CA LEU A 47 15.93 -25.05 1.39
C LEU A 47 14.42 -25.29 1.34
N LYS A 48 13.84 -25.75 2.46
CA LYS A 48 12.39 -25.89 2.60
C LYS A 48 11.83 -24.82 3.53
N PHE A 49 10.86 -24.06 3.05
CA PHE A 49 10.19 -23.01 3.81
C PHE A 49 8.68 -23.18 3.80
N ILE A 50 8.02 -22.81 4.91
CA ILE A 50 6.57 -22.58 4.96
C ILE A 50 6.33 -21.09 4.83
N ILE A 51 5.68 -20.66 3.75
CA ILE A 51 5.41 -19.24 3.46
C ILE A 51 3.91 -19.06 3.16
N PRO A 52 3.30 -17.93 3.56
CA PRO A 52 1.96 -17.59 3.12
C PRO A 52 1.90 -17.39 1.61
N LEU A 53 0.91 -17.99 0.94
CA LEU A 53 0.75 -17.93 -0.52
C LEU A 53 0.69 -16.48 -1.04
N TYR A 54 0.07 -15.58 -0.26
CA TYR A 54 -0.08 -14.17 -0.63
C TYR A 54 1.27 -13.46 -0.88
N GLU A 55 2.33 -13.83 -0.15
CA GLU A 55 3.66 -13.25 -0.37
C GLU A 55 4.37 -13.83 -1.58
N ILE A 56 4.01 -15.04 -2.02
CA ILE A 56 4.61 -15.73 -3.18
C ILE A 56 4.06 -15.16 -4.50
N ILE A 57 2.75 -14.89 -4.57
CA ILE A 57 2.06 -14.49 -5.80
C ILE A 57 2.66 -13.20 -6.40
N TYR A 58 3.11 -12.27 -5.56
CA TYR A 58 3.58 -10.96 -6.01
C TYR A 58 5.11 -10.84 -5.97
N ASP A 59 5.73 -10.96 -7.14
CA ASP A 59 7.13 -10.60 -7.42
C ASP A 59 8.19 -11.39 -6.60
N PHE A 60 7.77 -12.47 -5.91
CA PHE A 60 8.64 -13.30 -5.10
C PHE A 60 9.70 -14.00 -5.94
N TYR A 61 9.26 -14.63 -7.04
CA TYR A 61 10.15 -15.36 -7.96
C TYR A 61 11.18 -14.43 -8.61
N ASN A 62 10.77 -13.25 -9.10
CA ASN A 62 11.68 -12.30 -9.72
C ASN A 62 12.72 -11.78 -8.75
N LYS A 63 12.33 -11.47 -7.50
CA LYS A 63 13.26 -11.04 -6.45
C LYS A 63 14.24 -12.14 -6.08
N LEU A 64 13.78 -13.37 -5.94
CA LEU A 64 14.65 -14.53 -5.71
C LEU A 64 15.63 -14.75 -6.87
N LYS A 65 15.13 -14.70 -8.11
CA LYS A 65 15.95 -14.82 -9.32
C LYS A 65 17.04 -13.75 -9.35
N SER A 66 16.71 -12.50 -9.02
CA SER A 66 17.65 -11.39 -8.94
C SER A 66 18.72 -11.61 -7.87
N LEU A 67 18.34 -12.05 -6.67
CA LEU A 67 19.28 -12.35 -5.57
C LEU A 67 20.27 -13.47 -5.92
N CYS A 68 19.83 -14.45 -6.72
CA CYS A 68 20.61 -15.64 -7.08
C CYS A 68 21.28 -15.55 -8.46
N LYS A 69 21.23 -14.38 -9.12
CA LYS A 69 21.68 -14.19 -10.52
C LYS A 69 21.11 -15.24 -11.50
N GLY A 70 19.89 -15.71 -11.26
CA GLY A 70 19.23 -16.73 -12.09
C GLY A 70 19.47 -18.18 -11.69
N TYR A 71 20.37 -18.48 -10.75
CA TYR A 71 20.64 -19.86 -10.29
C TYR A 71 19.64 -20.31 -9.21
N ILE A 72 18.40 -20.55 -9.61
CA ILE A 72 17.36 -21.01 -8.69
C ILE A 72 16.35 -21.93 -9.37
N ASN A 73 16.01 -23.02 -8.70
CA ASN A 73 14.78 -23.75 -8.96
C ASN A 73 13.83 -23.57 -7.78
N LEU A 74 12.55 -23.35 -8.05
CA LEU A 74 11.52 -23.09 -7.04
C LEU A 74 10.28 -23.93 -7.34
N ASP A 75 10.01 -24.86 -6.44
CA ASP A 75 8.80 -25.66 -6.44
C ASP A 75 7.96 -25.31 -5.21
N TYR A 76 6.64 -25.30 -5.35
CA TYR A 76 5.76 -25.00 -4.23
C TYR A 76 4.49 -25.85 -4.28
N TYR A 77 4.01 -26.25 -3.11
CA TYR A 77 2.79 -27.03 -2.97
C TYR A 77 1.97 -26.56 -1.77
N PHE A 78 0.66 -26.62 -1.92
CA PHE A 78 -0.26 -26.23 -0.85
C PHE A 78 -0.02 -27.09 0.39
N TYR A 79 0.07 -26.44 1.56
CA TYR A 79 0.26 -27.13 2.83
C TYR A 79 -1.02 -27.15 3.65
N LYS A 80 -1.41 -25.99 4.20
CA LYS A 80 -2.66 -25.87 4.98
C LYS A 80 -3.09 -24.41 5.15
N TYR A 81 -4.34 -24.23 5.54
CA TYR A 81 -4.80 -22.95 6.07
C TYR A 81 -4.31 -22.78 7.52
N LYS A 82 -3.65 -21.65 7.80
CA LYS A 82 -3.20 -21.29 9.15
C LYS A 82 -3.94 -20.05 9.61
N LYS A 83 -4.31 -20.03 10.90
CA LYS A 83 -4.90 -18.84 11.53
C LYS A 83 -3.88 -17.71 11.56
N THR A 84 -4.24 -16.55 11.01
CA THR A 84 -3.39 -15.36 10.95
C THR A 84 -4.20 -14.10 11.24
N ASN A 85 -3.53 -13.02 11.66
CA ASN A 85 -4.19 -11.76 12.01
C ASN A 85 -4.26 -10.85 10.78
N LEU A 86 -5.28 -11.06 9.96
CA LEU A 86 -5.53 -10.25 8.77
C LEU A 86 -6.45 -9.07 9.09
N VAL A 87 -6.21 -7.97 8.39
CA VAL A 87 -6.92 -6.71 8.57
C VAL A 87 -7.31 -6.14 7.21
N LYS A 88 -8.57 -5.72 7.09
CA LYS A 88 -9.06 -5.04 5.89
C LYS A 88 -8.74 -3.55 5.96
N ILE A 89 -8.11 -3.04 4.91
CA ILE A 89 -7.77 -1.63 4.74
C ILE A 89 -8.77 -1.01 3.76
N ASN A 90 -9.48 0.03 4.20
CA ASN A 90 -10.41 0.81 3.38
C ASN A 90 -9.82 2.20 3.10
N PHE A 91 -9.88 2.62 1.83
CA PHE A 91 -9.47 3.97 1.41
C PHE A 91 -10.70 4.85 1.23
N LEU A 92 -10.64 6.06 1.79
CA LEU A 92 -11.69 7.06 1.69
C LEU A 92 -11.16 8.34 1.10
N ILE A 93 -11.87 8.87 0.10
CA ILE A 93 -11.62 10.20 -0.44
C ILE A 93 -12.83 11.08 -0.12
N ASN A 94 -12.62 12.17 0.62
CA ASN A 94 -13.69 13.03 1.11
C ASN A 94 -14.82 12.25 1.82
N ASN A 95 -14.44 11.25 2.62
CA ASN A 95 -15.34 10.33 3.34
C ASN A 95 -16.16 9.38 2.45
N LYS A 96 -15.92 9.35 1.13
CA LYS A 96 -16.48 8.32 0.24
C LYS A 96 -15.48 7.16 0.12
N GLU A 97 -15.94 5.94 0.40
CA GLU A 97 -15.11 4.74 0.29
C GLU A 97 -14.88 4.36 -1.18
N ILE A 98 -13.64 4.01 -1.53
CA ILE A 98 -13.28 3.49 -2.85
C ILE A 98 -13.05 1.99 -2.70
N LYS A 99 -14.09 1.20 -2.97
CA LYS A 99 -14.06 -0.26 -2.80
C LYS A 99 -12.94 -0.93 -3.60
N SER A 100 -12.67 -0.43 -4.81
CA SER A 100 -11.65 -0.98 -5.72
C SER A 100 -10.21 -0.92 -5.16
N LEU A 101 -9.94 -0.02 -4.20
CA LEU A 101 -8.62 0.10 -3.56
C LEU A 101 -8.57 -0.61 -2.21
N SER A 102 -9.66 -1.22 -1.74
CA SER A 102 -9.65 -1.93 -0.47
C SER A 102 -9.01 -3.31 -0.63
N PHE A 103 -8.10 -3.65 0.27
CA PHE A 103 -7.41 -4.94 0.27
C PHE A 103 -7.14 -5.42 1.70
N ILE A 104 -6.82 -6.70 1.82
CA ILE A 104 -6.57 -7.39 3.08
C ILE A 104 -5.06 -7.59 3.22
N VAL A 105 -4.51 -7.26 4.39
CA VAL A 105 -3.09 -7.49 4.71
C VAL A 105 -2.95 -8.00 6.13
N ASN A 106 -1.84 -8.66 6.42
CA ASN A 106 -1.40 -8.88 7.79
C ASN A 106 -1.31 -7.57 8.60
N LYS A 107 -1.72 -7.64 9.87
CA LYS A 107 -1.78 -6.50 10.79
C LYS A 107 -0.45 -5.74 10.89
N ASP A 108 0.66 -6.46 11.01
CA ASP A 108 1.99 -5.85 11.25
C ASP A 108 2.44 -4.98 10.06
N ASN A 109 2.14 -5.43 8.85
CA ASN A 109 2.52 -4.71 7.63
C ASN A 109 1.49 -3.63 7.23
N SER A 110 0.30 -3.63 7.84
CA SER A 110 -0.82 -2.77 7.43
C SER A 110 -0.46 -1.28 7.40
N LEU A 111 0.31 -0.79 8.38
CA LEU A 111 0.74 0.61 8.48
C LEU A 111 1.68 0.99 7.34
N LYS A 112 2.66 0.14 7.04
CA LYS A 112 3.66 0.38 5.99
C LYS A 112 2.99 0.49 4.62
N TYR A 113 2.14 -0.50 4.27
CA TYR A 113 1.39 -0.48 3.02
C TYR A 113 0.43 0.69 2.92
N SER A 114 -0.30 0.99 4.00
CA SER A 114 -1.22 2.13 4.03
C SER A 114 -0.49 3.45 3.78
N LYS A 115 0.67 3.67 4.42
CA LYS A 115 1.47 4.89 4.21
C LYS A 115 1.93 5.03 2.76
N TYR A 116 2.42 3.93 2.19
CA TYR A 116 2.93 3.85 0.83
C TYR A 116 1.84 4.22 -0.20
N ILE A 117 0.71 3.52 -0.19
CA ILE A 117 -0.38 3.77 -1.14
C ILE A 117 -0.97 5.16 -0.95
N CYS A 118 -1.06 5.65 0.29
CA CYS A 118 -1.52 6.99 0.57
C CYS A 118 -0.61 8.08 -0.01
N ASN A 119 0.72 7.86 -0.02
CA ASN A 119 1.66 8.78 -0.67
C ASN A 119 1.41 8.79 -2.18
N ASN A 120 1.29 7.62 -2.78
CA ASN A 120 1.13 7.51 -4.23
C ASN A 120 -0.21 8.08 -4.69
N LEU A 121 -1.30 7.84 -3.95
CA LEU A 121 -2.59 8.50 -4.17
C LEU A 121 -2.46 10.04 -4.17
N LYS A 122 -1.67 10.60 -3.25
CA LYS A 122 -1.44 12.05 -3.20
C LYS A 122 -0.67 12.56 -4.42
N HIS A 123 0.22 11.76 -5.00
CA HIS A 123 0.97 12.12 -6.21
C HIS A 123 0.10 12.07 -7.47
N TYR A 124 -0.74 11.05 -7.63
CA TYR A 124 -1.56 10.90 -8.83
C TYR A 124 -2.85 11.73 -8.83
N ILE A 125 -3.39 12.07 -7.66
CA ILE A 125 -4.59 12.91 -7.58
C ILE A 125 -4.20 14.37 -7.79
N SER A 126 -4.71 14.96 -8.87
CA SER A 126 -4.51 16.38 -9.17
C SER A 126 -5.11 17.28 -8.09
N ARG A 127 -4.43 18.40 -7.84
CA ARG A 127 -4.96 19.44 -6.94
C ARG A 127 -6.24 20.03 -7.55
N LYS A 128 -7.20 20.37 -6.69
CA LYS A 128 -8.47 21.02 -7.07
C LYS A 128 -8.65 22.33 -6.30
N GLN A 129 -9.69 23.11 -6.61
CA GLN A 129 -9.99 24.36 -5.90
C GLN A 129 -10.46 24.16 -4.44
N PHE A 130 -10.87 22.94 -4.09
CA PHE A 130 -11.27 22.54 -2.75
C PHE A 130 -10.30 21.52 -2.14
N LEU A 131 -10.36 21.39 -0.82
CA LEU A 131 -9.48 20.51 -0.06
C LEU A 131 -9.93 19.06 -0.23
N ILE A 132 -9.01 18.20 -0.66
CA ILE A 132 -9.24 16.74 -0.79
C ILE A 132 -8.61 16.06 0.42
N LYS A 133 -9.43 15.31 1.17
CA LYS A 133 -8.99 14.48 2.29
C LYS A 133 -8.89 13.03 1.82
N ILE A 134 -7.73 12.43 1.99
CA ILE A 134 -7.51 10.99 1.79
C ILE A 134 -7.35 10.39 3.19
N ASN A 135 -8.31 9.56 3.59
CA ASN A 135 -8.27 8.85 4.86
C ASN A 135 -8.11 7.35 4.59
N ILE A 136 -7.45 6.65 5.50
CA ILE A 136 -7.37 5.19 5.50
C ILE A 136 -7.97 4.70 6.79
N LYS A 137 -8.90 3.76 6.66
CA LYS A 137 -9.66 3.18 7.77
C LYS A 137 -9.34 1.70 7.88
N ILE A 138 -9.15 1.25 9.11
CA ILE A 138 -9.01 -0.16 9.49
C ILE A 138 -9.98 -0.39 10.64
N ASN A 139 -10.82 -1.43 10.55
CA ASN A 139 -11.78 -1.80 11.60
C ASN A 139 -12.54 -0.58 12.17
N ASN A 140 -13.04 0.26 11.27
CA ASN A 140 -13.73 1.51 11.55
C ASN A 140 -12.93 2.68 12.16
N ARG A 141 -11.64 2.52 12.46
CA ARG A 141 -10.77 3.60 12.94
C ARG A 141 -9.94 4.20 11.81
N ILE A 142 -9.82 5.51 11.76
CA ILE A 142 -8.94 6.21 10.80
C ILE A 142 -7.52 6.13 11.34
N ILE A 143 -6.62 5.47 10.63
CA ILE A 143 -5.22 5.36 11.03
C ILE A 143 -4.38 6.45 10.38
N LEU A 144 -4.61 6.71 9.09
CA LEU A 144 -3.82 7.66 8.33
C LEU A 144 -4.72 8.66 7.63
N LYS A 145 -4.27 9.91 7.61
CA LYS A 145 -4.95 11.03 6.99
C LYS A 145 -3.94 11.88 6.23
N LYS A 146 -4.14 12.04 4.93
CA LYS A 146 -3.40 12.98 4.09
C LYS A 146 -4.34 13.99 3.47
N ILE A 147 -3.82 15.20 3.30
CA ILE A 147 -4.56 16.33 2.76
C ILE A 147 -3.84 16.81 1.51
N ILE A 148 -4.58 16.93 0.42
CA ILE A 148 -4.13 17.65 -0.78
C ILE A 148 -4.62 19.10 -0.64
N LYS A 149 -3.65 20.03 -0.59
CA LYS A 149 -3.94 21.45 -0.44
C LYS A 149 -4.70 21.95 -1.68
N PRO A 150 -5.76 22.77 -1.49
CA PRO A 150 -6.48 23.36 -2.61
C PRO A 150 -5.67 24.46 -3.30
N PHE A 151 -5.95 24.70 -4.58
CA PHE A 151 -5.54 25.93 -5.23
C PHE A 151 -6.17 27.14 -4.53
N ARG A 152 -5.39 28.20 -4.30
CA ARG A 152 -5.85 29.40 -3.58
C ARG A 152 -5.31 30.64 -4.28
N LYS A 153 -6.22 31.44 -4.83
CA LYS A 153 -5.94 32.82 -5.23
C LYS A 153 -5.73 33.68 -3.98
N ASN A 154 -4.71 34.54 -3.99
CA ASN A 154 -4.54 35.55 -2.96
C ASN A 154 -5.57 36.67 -3.17
N VAL A 155 -6.71 36.58 -2.47
CA VAL A 155 -7.82 37.55 -2.61
C VAL A 155 -7.54 38.89 -1.92
N ILE A 156 -6.49 38.97 -1.10
CA ILE A 156 -6.14 40.16 -0.28
C ILE A 156 -5.10 41.04 -0.99
N SER A 157 -4.57 40.61 -2.14
CA SER A 157 -3.44 41.31 -2.79
C SER A 157 -3.69 42.80 -3.10
N LYS A 158 -4.95 43.21 -3.30
CA LYS A 158 -5.35 44.60 -3.58
C LYS A 158 -5.85 45.37 -2.33
N CYS A 159 -5.73 44.78 -1.13
CA CYS A 159 -6.17 45.41 0.12
C CYS A 159 -4.98 46.09 0.80
N TYR A 160 -4.63 47.29 0.35
CA TYR A 160 -3.50 48.07 0.86
C TYR A 160 -3.77 48.77 2.21
N GLY A 161 -5.04 48.86 2.62
CA GLY A 161 -5.43 49.50 3.88
C GLY A 161 -5.49 48.58 5.11
N GLY A 162 -5.69 49.20 6.27
CA GLY A 162 -5.89 48.56 7.58
C GLY A 162 -7.28 47.95 7.80
N ASP A 163 -8.23 48.15 6.88
CA ASP A 163 -9.61 47.66 7.05
C ASP A 163 -9.70 46.12 7.06
N ILE A 164 -9.76 45.59 8.27
CA ILE A 164 -9.91 44.16 8.57
C ILE A 164 -11.26 43.63 8.06
N THR A 165 -12.30 44.47 8.03
CA THR A 165 -13.66 44.04 7.64
C THR A 165 -13.69 43.65 6.17
N ARG A 166 -13.05 44.42 5.28
CA ARG A 166 -12.92 44.13 3.85
C ARG A 166 -12.15 42.83 3.60
N LYS A 167 -11.02 42.61 4.31
CA LYS A 167 -10.24 41.36 4.24
C LYS A 167 -11.09 40.15 4.66
N LYS A 168 -11.82 40.25 5.77
CA LYS A 168 -12.73 39.19 6.27
C LYS A 168 -13.86 38.88 5.27
N LYS A 169 -14.47 39.90 4.66
CA LYS A 169 -15.53 39.75 3.63
C LYS A 169 -15.03 38.98 2.41
N LEU A 170 -13.82 39.25 1.92
CA LEU A 170 -13.25 38.52 0.77
C LEU A 170 -12.92 37.07 1.11
N LEU A 171 -12.34 36.84 2.29
CA LEU A 171 -12.04 35.48 2.78
C LEU A 171 -13.31 34.64 2.99
N SER A 172 -14.39 35.23 3.49
CA SER A 172 -15.66 34.54 3.71
C SER A 172 -16.32 34.15 2.38
N LYS A 173 -16.33 35.05 1.38
CA LYS A 173 -16.76 34.74 0.01
C LYS A 173 -15.97 33.58 -0.59
N GLN A 174 -14.64 33.59 -0.46
CA GLN A 174 -13.78 32.51 -0.96
C GLN A 174 -14.07 31.17 -0.28
N LYS A 175 -14.25 31.15 1.05
CA LYS A 175 -14.61 29.94 1.81
C LYS A 175 -15.96 29.37 1.35
N LYS A 176 -16.99 30.21 1.22
CA LYS A 176 -18.33 29.80 0.74
C LYS A 176 -18.27 29.21 -0.67
N GLY A 177 -17.55 29.86 -1.59
CA GLY A 177 -17.35 29.36 -2.95
C GLY A 177 -16.71 27.98 -2.99
N LYS A 178 -15.62 27.77 -2.24
CA LYS A 178 -14.95 26.46 -2.15
C LYS A 178 -15.84 25.36 -1.55
N ASN A 179 -16.67 25.70 -0.56
CA ASN A 179 -17.61 24.76 0.03
C ASN A 179 -18.70 24.34 -0.96
N LYS A 180 -19.22 25.27 -1.76
CA LYS A 180 -20.15 24.95 -2.85
C LYS A 180 -19.51 24.00 -3.85
N ILE A 181 -18.33 24.33 -4.38
CA ILE A 181 -17.59 23.48 -5.33
C ILE A 181 -17.39 22.08 -4.77
N LYS A 182 -16.97 21.96 -3.51
CA LYS A 182 -16.74 20.66 -2.86
C LYS A 182 -17.98 19.77 -2.84
N LYS A 183 -19.18 20.33 -2.62
CA LYS A 183 -20.43 19.56 -2.55
C LYS A 183 -20.80 18.99 -3.92
N PHE A 184 -20.68 19.79 -4.97
CA PHE A 184 -21.06 19.39 -6.34
C PHE A 184 -19.96 18.62 -7.07
N SER A 185 -18.71 18.67 -6.59
CA SER A 185 -17.60 17.96 -7.23
C SER A 185 -17.55 16.49 -6.82
N ASN A 186 -17.70 15.59 -7.78
CA ASN A 186 -17.23 14.22 -7.64
C ASN A 186 -15.75 14.13 -8.08
N ILE A 187 -14.98 13.30 -7.37
CA ILE A 187 -13.61 13.00 -7.77
C ILE A 187 -13.69 11.72 -8.57
N ASN A 188 -13.69 11.85 -9.90
CA ASN A 188 -13.65 10.71 -10.80
C ASN A 188 -12.28 10.06 -10.69
N PHE A 189 -12.27 8.80 -10.32
CA PHE A 189 -11.07 7.99 -10.29
C PHE A 189 -10.93 7.33 -11.67
N THR A 190 -10.03 7.84 -12.51
CA THR A 190 -9.85 7.27 -13.85
C THR A 190 -9.18 5.91 -13.76
N LYS A 191 -9.49 5.02 -14.71
CA LYS A 191 -8.85 3.69 -14.82
C LYS A 191 -7.32 3.80 -14.86
N ASN A 192 -6.79 4.82 -15.55
CA ASN A 192 -5.35 5.04 -15.66
C ASN A 192 -4.68 5.35 -14.32
N ILE A 193 -5.34 6.12 -13.45
CA ILE A 193 -4.82 6.40 -12.10
C ILE A 193 -4.79 5.11 -11.28
N PHE A 194 -5.81 4.25 -11.41
CA PHE A 194 -5.87 2.96 -10.74
C PHE A 194 -4.73 2.04 -11.18
N LEU A 195 -4.51 1.87 -12.48
CA LEU A 195 -3.43 1.05 -13.03
C LEU A 195 -2.06 1.56 -12.57
N LYS A 196 -1.85 2.88 -12.55
CA LYS A 196 -0.60 3.47 -12.01
C LYS A 196 -0.39 3.20 -10.52
N ILE A 197 -1.46 3.06 -9.75
CA ILE A 197 -1.41 2.72 -8.31
C ILE A 197 -1.24 1.21 -8.08
N LEU A 198 -1.66 0.38 -9.03
CA LEU A 198 -1.48 -1.07 -8.96
C LEU A 198 -0.15 -1.56 -9.55
N ASN A 199 0.39 -0.89 -10.57
CA ASN A 199 1.70 -1.18 -11.19
C ASN A 199 2.89 -0.83 -10.27
N ILE A 200 2.63 -0.79 -8.97
CA ILE A 200 3.63 -0.62 -7.95
C ILE A 200 4.24 -1.97 -7.69
N ASN A 201 5.47 -2.11 -8.16
CA ASN A 201 6.40 -3.12 -7.70
C ASN A 201 6.70 -2.80 -6.23
N LYS A 202 6.51 -3.79 -5.35
CA LYS A 202 7.00 -3.73 -3.95
C LYS A 202 8.49 -3.52 -3.90
#